data_AF-A0A8J8PQP4-F1
#
_entry.id   AF-A0A8J8PQP4-F1
#
_cell.length_a   1.000
_cell.length_b   1.000
_cell.length_c   1.000
_cell.angle_alpha   90.00
_cell.angle_beta   90.00
_cell.angle_gamma   90.00
#
_symmetry.space_group_name_H-M   'P 1'
#
loop_
_entity.id
_entity.type
_entity.pdbx_description
1 polymer ?
#
loop_
_entity_poly.entity_id
_entity_poly.type
_entity_poly.pdbx_seq_one_letter_code
_entity_poly.pdbx_strand_id
1 'polypeptide(L)'
;MIKSTAYKVYWAGRYLERIENIARFGVYFAEKGIPIEDMNKILGIDDVFSYLFNEFKILREDIRAFGDEASINALSALEASIYAKNNDLKSYFMNVLNSALYVLNVIEENLKPKSISIMPKKQEEIRSQ
;
A
#
# COMPACT_ATOMS: atom_id res chain seq x y z
N MET A 1 -2.01 24.74 -4.99
CA MET A 1 -2.63 24.04 -6.14
C MET A 1 -3.11 22.68 -5.64
N ILE A 2 -4.41 22.37 -5.72
CA ILE A 2 -4.94 21.08 -5.27
C ILE A 2 -4.61 20.04 -6.35
N LYS A 3 -3.89 18.97 -5.98
CA LYS A 3 -3.55 17.85 -6.88
C LYS A 3 -4.82 17.08 -7.29
N SER A 4 -4.90 16.66 -8.55
CA SER A 4 -6.03 15.86 -9.04
C SER A 4 -6.07 14.47 -8.39
N THR A 5 -7.26 13.85 -8.36
CA THR A 5 -7.41 12.49 -7.82
C THR A 5 -6.54 11.48 -8.58
N ALA A 6 -6.46 11.58 -9.92
CA ALA A 6 -5.60 10.74 -10.73
C ALA A 6 -4.11 10.87 -10.35
N TYR A 7 -3.64 12.09 -10.07
CA TYR A 7 -2.29 12.33 -9.57
C TYR A 7 -2.08 11.60 -8.24
N LYS A 8 -3.02 11.72 -7.30
CA LYS A 8 -2.91 11.10 -5.98
C LYS A 8 -2.91 9.57 -6.05
N VAL A 9 -3.77 8.99 -6.91
CA VAL A 9 -3.79 7.54 -7.15
C VAL A 9 -2.45 7.06 -7.71
N TYR A 10 -1.91 7.75 -8.71
CA TYR A 10 -0.61 7.41 -9.29
C TYR A 10 0.50 7.42 -8.22
N TRP A 11 0.60 8.49 -7.44
CA TRP A 11 1.65 8.63 -6.44
C TRP A 11 1.47 7.67 -5.26
N ALA A 12 0.24 7.42 -4.81
CA ALA A 12 -0.05 6.38 -3.82
C ALA A 12 0.50 5.02 -4.27
N GLY A 13 0.30 4.64 -5.53
CA GLY A 13 0.90 3.42 -6.09
C GLY A 13 2.43 3.40 -6.00
N ARG A 14 3.10 4.51 -6.33
CA ARG A 14 4.57 4.63 -6.27
C ARG A 14 5.11 4.56 -4.84
N TYR A 15 4.43 5.17 -3.87
CA TYR A 15 4.84 5.11 -2.46
C TYR A 15 4.66 3.69 -1.90
N LEU A 16 3.55 3.03 -2.24
CA LEU A 16 3.30 1.65 -1.82
C LEU A 16 4.33 0.68 -2.42
N GLU A 17 4.64 0.81 -3.71
CA GLU A 17 5.68 0.03 -4.40
C GLU A 17 7.05 0.17 -3.72
N ARG A 18 7.41 1.39 -3.28
CA ARG A 18 8.67 1.61 -2.55
C ARG A 18 8.69 0.94 -1.18
N ILE A 19 7.60 1.05 -0.42
CA ILE A 19 7.46 0.38 0.88
C ILE A 19 7.61 -1.14 0.69
N GLU A 20 6.92 -1.70 -0.31
CA GLU A 20 7.01 -3.12 -0.66
C GLU A 20 8.44 -3.54 -1.02
N ASN A 21 9.10 -2.78 -1.90
CA ASN A 21 10.47 -3.08 -2.34
C ASN A 21 11.48 -3.03 -1.18
N ILE A 22 11.36 -2.04 -0.31
CA ILE A 22 12.19 -1.93 0.90
C ILE A 22 11.94 -3.12 1.81
N ALA A 23 10.68 -3.52 2.01
CA ALA A 23 10.35 -4.67 2.82
C ALA A 23 10.95 -5.97 2.23
N ARG A 24 10.83 -6.19 0.92
CA ARG A 24 11.46 -7.34 0.22
C ARG A 24 12.97 -7.35 0.39
N PHE A 25 13.63 -6.21 0.20
CA PHE A 25 15.07 -6.08 0.44
C PHE A 25 15.43 -6.37 1.89
N GLY A 26 14.68 -5.81 2.83
CA GLY A 26 14.90 -6.03 4.26
C GLY A 26 14.79 -7.49 4.66
N VAL A 27 13.81 -8.23 4.12
CA VAL A 27 13.71 -9.69 4.29
C VAL A 27 14.96 -10.39 3.77
N TYR A 28 15.38 -10.07 2.54
CA TYR A 28 16.57 -10.68 1.93
C TYR A 28 17.84 -10.42 2.76
N PHE A 29 18.05 -9.18 3.21
CA PHE A 29 19.21 -8.82 4.03
C PHE A 29 19.21 -9.55 5.37
N ALA A 30 18.05 -9.57 6.04
CA ALA A 30 17.90 -10.27 7.31
C ALA A 30 18.15 -11.78 7.17
N GLU A 31 17.67 -12.42 6.10
CA GLU A 31 17.92 -13.84 5.82
C GLU A 31 19.38 -14.17 5.54
N LYS A 32 20.12 -13.23 4.95
CA LYS A 32 21.55 -13.37 4.69
C LYS A 32 22.44 -12.92 5.85
N GLY A 33 21.85 -12.43 6.94
CA GLY A 33 22.59 -11.87 8.07
C GLY A 33 23.40 -10.62 7.69
N ILE A 34 22.99 -9.90 6.64
CA ILE A 34 23.66 -8.68 6.20
C ILE A 34 23.20 -7.53 7.11
N PRO A 35 24.12 -6.69 7.62
CA PRO A 35 23.77 -5.55 8.45
C PRO A 35 22.84 -4.57 7.74
N ILE A 36 21.93 -3.94 8.49
CA ILE A 36 20.96 -2.99 7.95
C ILE A 36 21.63 -1.70 7.43
N GLU A 37 22.81 -1.39 7.95
CA GLU A 37 23.64 -0.27 7.52
C GLU A 37 24.06 -0.42 6.05
N ASP A 38 24.27 -1.65 5.58
CA ASP A 38 24.62 -1.89 4.18
C ASP A 38 23.41 -1.76 3.26
N MET A 39 22.21 -2.09 3.77
CA MET A 39 20.95 -1.79 3.08
C MET A 39 20.76 -0.28 2.94
N ASN A 40 20.98 0.49 4.00
CA ASN A 40 20.91 1.95 3.98
C ASN A 40 21.85 2.55 2.92
N LYS A 41 23.10 2.08 2.85
CA LYS A 41 24.08 2.51 1.83
C LYS A 41 23.63 2.19 0.40
N ILE A 42 23.13 0.97 0.15
CA ILE A 42 22.69 0.54 -1.19
C ILE A 42 21.48 1.35 -1.65
N LEU A 43 20.55 1.64 -0.75
CA LEU A 43 19.37 2.44 -1.03
C LEU A 43 19.68 3.95 -1.10
N GLY A 44 20.86 4.38 -0.63
CA GLY A 44 21.23 5.80 -0.56
C GLY A 44 20.38 6.58 0.44
N ILE A 45 20.01 5.95 1.56
CA ILE A 45 19.18 6.54 2.62
C ILE A 45 19.92 6.50 3.96
N ASP A 46 19.62 7.45 4.84
CA ASP A 46 20.26 7.51 6.17
C ASP A 46 19.75 6.40 7.09
N ASP A 47 18.43 6.26 7.18
CA ASP A 47 17.74 5.29 8.03
C ASP A 47 16.49 4.72 7.35
N VAL A 48 16.51 3.41 7.07
CA VAL A 48 15.38 2.72 6.43
C VAL A 48 14.07 2.82 7.21
N PHE A 49 14.13 2.85 8.54
CA PHE A 49 12.91 2.92 9.36
C PHE A 49 12.23 4.29 9.22
N SER A 50 13.02 5.36 9.32
CA SER A 50 12.55 6.72 9.08
C SER A 50 12.09 6.93 7.65
N TYR A 51 12.75 6.30 6.68
CA TYR A 51 12.35 6.35 5.28
C TYR A 51 10.97 5.69 5.07
N LEU A 52 10.77 4.45 5.56
CA LEU A 52 9.48 3.75 5.51
C LEU A 52 8.35 4.58 6.12
N PHE A 53 8.63 5.22 7.26
CA PHE A 53 7.69 6.07 7.95
C PHE A 53 7.27 7.29 7.13
N ASN A 54 8.22 7.93 6.46
CA ASN A 54 7.97 9.09 5.62
C ASN A 54 7.19 8.69 4.36
N GLU A 55 7.57 7.61 3.69
CA GLU A 55 6.83 7.10 2.53
C GLU A 55 5.39 6.73 2.91
N PHE A 56 5.19 6.08 4.07
CA PHE A 56 3.84 5.76 4.57
C PHE A 56 3.00 7.00 4.84
N LYS A 57 3.57 8.05 5.45
CA LYS A 57 2.83 9.30 5.71
C LYS A 57 2.33 9.93 4.42
N ILE A 58 3.14 9.95 3.37
CA ILE A 58 2.76 10.53 2.09
C ILE A 58 1.70 9.65 1.40
N LEU A 59 1.90 8.33 1.41
CA LEU A 59 0.93 7.34 0.93
C LEU A 59 -0.45 7.55 1.56
N ARG A 60 -0.50 7.64 2.89
CA ARG A 60 -1.75 7.82 3.65
C ARG A 60 -2.47 9.10 3.23
N GLU A 61 -1.73 10.17 3.01
CA GLU A 61 -2.32 11.46 2.66
C GLU A 61 -2.88 11.49 1.24
N ASP A 62 -2.22 10.80 0.31
CA ASP A 62 -2.73 10.64 -1.05
C ASP A 62 -3.97 9.72 -1.09
N ILE A 63 -3.97 8.61 -0.34
CA ILE A 63 -5.11 7.69 -0.27
C ILE A 63 -6.32 8.33 0.42
N ARG A 64 -6.15 9.14 1.47
CA ARG A 64 -7.27 9.82 2.17
C ARG A 64 -8.17 10.62 1.24
N ALA A 65 -7.69 11.02 0.07
CA ALA A 65 -8.47 11.77 -0.91
C ALA A 65 -9.48 10.93 -1.69
N PHE A 66 -9.33 9.61 -1.73
CA PHE A 66 -10.17 8.72 -2.55
C PHE A 66 -10.47 7.36 -1.90
N GLY A 67 -9.78 7.02 -0.82
CA GLY A 67 -9.93 5.77 -0.08
C GLY A 67 -11.24 5.73 0.68
N ASP A 68 -11.83 4.55 0.71
CA ASP A 68 -12.96 4.19 1.55
C ASP A 68 -12.50 3.67 2.93
N GLU A 69 -13.45 3.26 3.76
CA GLU A 69 -13.15 2.71 5.09
C GLU A 69 -12.22 1.49 5.04
N ALA A 70 -12.40 0.60 4.05
CA ALA A 70 -11.54 -0.57 3.88
C ALA A 70 -10.08 -0.15 3.61
N SER A 71 -9.87 0.84 2.74
CA SER A 71 -8.55 1.39 2.42
C SER A 71 -7.88 2.02 3.65
N ILE A 72 -8.64 2.77 4.46
CA ILE A 72 -8.13 3.39 5.70
C ILE A 72 -7.79 2.34 6.76
N ASN A 73 -8.59 1.28 6.88
CA ASN A 73 -8.31 0.17 7.79
C ASN A 73 -7.05 -0.60 7.37
N ALA A 74 -6.88 -0.85 6.07
CA ALA A 74 -5.67 -1.47 5.54
C ALA A 74 -4.42 -0.61 5.81
N LEU A 75 -4.51 0.71 5.63
CA LEU A 75 -3.43 1.64 5.98
C LEU A 75 -3.08 1.63 7.47
N SER A 76 -4.08 1.49 8.34
CA SER A 76 -3.85 1.38 9.79
C SER A 76 -3.07 0.11 10.14
N ALA A 77 -3.32 -1.00 9.44
CA ALA A 77 -2.55 -2.23 9.61
C ALA A 77 -1.09 -2.07 9.17
N LEU A 78 -0.86 -1.39 8.04
CA LEU A 78 0.49 -1.05 7.58
C LEU A 78 1.19 -0.10 8.55
N GLU A 79 0.49 0.89 9.09
CA GLU A 79 1.02 1.78 10.13
C GLU A 79 1.50 0.97 11.33
N ALA A 80 0.66 0.09 11.87
CA ALA A 80 1.02 -0.76 13.00
C ALA A 80 2.27 -1.60 12.71
N SER A 81 2.38 -2.20 11.50
CA SER A 81 3.56 -2.97 11.12
C SER A 81 4.84 -2.13 11.03
N ILE A 82 4.77 -0.91 10.49
CA ILE A 82 5.93 -0.01 10.38
C ILE A 82 6.41 0.42 11.77
N TYR A 83 5.49 0.72 12.69
CA TYR A 83 5.79 1.16 14.05
C TYR A 83 6.22 0.02 14.97
N ALA A 84 5.85 -1.23 14.68
CA ALA A 84 6.21 -2.41 15.46
C ALA A 84 7.66 -2.87 15.26
N LYS A 85 8.61 -1.92 15.14
CA LYS A 85 10.04 -2.21 15.06
C LYS A 85 10.44 -3.09 16.23
N ASN A 86 11.01 -4.25 15.92
CA ASN A 86 11.43 -5.23 16.90
C ASN A 86 12.88 -5.67 16.60
N ASN A 87 13.45 -6.50 17.49
CA ASN A 87 14.82 -6.97 17.36
C ASN A 87 14.99 -8.03 16.25
N ASP A 88 13.90 -8.64 15.78
CA ASP A 88 13.91 -9.61 14.68
C ASP A 88 13.58 -8.90 13.35
N LEU A 89 14.63 -8.43 12.69
CA LEU A 89 14.51 -7.71 11.41
C LEU A 89 13.77 -8.52 10.33
N LYS A 90 13.93 -9.85 10.31
CA LYS A 90 13.23 -10.69 9.32
C LYS A 90 11.73 -10.61 9.55
N SER A 91 11.31 -10.87 10.78
CA SER A 91 9.89 -10.80 11.16
C SER A 91 9.32 -9.40 10.97
N TYR A 92 10.08 -8.36 11.30
CA TYR A 92 9.70 -6.97 11.05
C TYR A 92 9.41 -6.72 9.57
N PHE A 93 10.37 -6.98 8.68
CA PHE A 93 10.20 -6.70 7.25
C PHE A 93 9.15 -7.60 6.58
N MET A 94 9.00 -8.85 7.03
CA MET A 94 7.90 -9.71 6.58
C MET A 94 6.53 -9.14 6.96
N ASN A 95 6.38 -8.61 8.17
CA ASN A 95 5.12 -7.99 8.59
C ASN A 95 4.81 -6.73 7.77
N VAL A 96 5.81 -5.87 7.54
CA VAL A 96 5.65 -4.69 6.66
C VAL A 96 5.27 -5.11 5.25
N LEU A 97 5.93 -6.14 4.68
CA LEU A 97 5.64 -6.65 3.36
C LEU A 97 4.19 -7.17 3.24
N ASN A 98 3.78 -8.02 4.18
CA ASN A 98 2.44 -8.60 4.18
C ASN A 98 1.35 -7.51 4.30
N SER A 99 1.56 -6.51 5.15
CA SER A 99 0.64 -5.38 5.30
C SER A 99 0.62 -4.49 4.07
N ALA A 100 1.76 -4.27 3.40
CA ALA A 100 1.81 -3.52 2.14
C ALA A 100 1.05 -4.23 1.01
N LEU A 101 1.21 -5.55 0.88
CA LEU A 101 0.46 -6.36 -0.08
C LEU A 101 -1.04 -6.36 0.23
N TYR A 102 -1.42 -6.36 1.51
CA TYR A 102 -2.82 -6.22 1.92
C TYR A 102 -3.41 -4.87 1.48
N VAL A 103 -2.69 -3.77 1.72
CA VAL A 103 -3.08 -2.43 1.23
C VAL A 103 -3.25 -2.41 -0.28
N LEU A 104 -2.32 -3.00 -1.03
CA LEU A 104 -2.39 -3.09 -2.49
C LEU A 104 -3.67 -3.78 -2.94
N ASN A 105 -3.96 -4.96 -2.39
CA ASN A 105 -5.13 -5.75 -2.75
C ASN A 105 -6.44 -4.97 -2.51
N VAL A 106 -6.57 -4.30 -1.36
CA VAL A 106 -7.76 -3.51 -1.03
C VAL A 106 -7.93 -2.31 -1.97
N ILE A 107 -6.84 -1.60 -2.28
CA ILE A 107 -6.90 -0.46 -3.20
C ILE A 107 -7.26 -0.92 -4.62
N GLU A 108 -6.68 -2.02 -5.10
CA GLU A 108 -7.01 -2.56 -6.41
C GLU A 108 -8.48 -2.97 -6.52
N GLU A 109 -9.04 -3.60 -5.48
CA GLU A 109 -10.47 -3.94 -5.44
C GLU A 109 -11.36 -2.70 -5.55
N ASN A 110 -10.96 -1.60 -4.92
CA ASN A 110 -11.69 -0.34 -4.99
C ASN A 110 -11.57 0.40 -6.32
N LEU A 111 -10.45 0.25 -7.01
CA LEU A 111 -10.20 0.89 -8.31
C LEU A 111 -10.68 0.06 -9.50
N LYS A 112 -10.99 -1.23 -9.30
CA LYS A 112 -11.54 -2.09 -10.36
C LYS A 112 -12.84 -1.50 -10.92
N PRO A 113 -13.03 -1.48 -12.25
CA PRO A 113 -14.30 -1.07 -12.83
C PRO A 113 -15.41 -1.96 -12.29
N LYS A 114 -16.42 -1.36 -11.65
CA LYS A 114 -17.64 -2.10 -11.28
C LYS A 114 -18.33 -2.52 -12.57
N SER A 115 -18.26 -3.81 -12.91
CA SER A 115 -19.03 -4.38 -14.01
C SER A 115 -20.50 -4.33 -13.63
N ILE A 116 -21.21 -3.27 -14.02
CA ILE A 116 -22.67 -3.23 -13.90
C ILE A 116 -23.18 -4.17 -15.00
N SER A 117 -23.53 -5.40 -14.60
CA SER A 117 -24.32 -6.27 -15.46
C SER A 117 -25.69 -5.64 -15.58
N ILE A 118 -25.89 -4.85 -16.63
CA ILE A 118 -27.23 -4.44 -17.05
C ILE A 118 -27.83 -5.67 -17.71
N MET A 119 -28.46 -6.52 -16.92
CA MET A 119 -29.26 -7.61 -17.46
C MET A 119 -30.37 -6.96 -18.30
N PRO A 120 -30.47 -7.24 -19.61
CA PRO A 120 -31.52 -6.65 -20.42
C PRO A 120 -32.87 -7.11 -19.86
N LYS A 121 -33.74 -6.15 -19.50
CA LYS A 121 -35.11 -6.47 -19.07
C LYS A 121 -35.80 -7.27 -20.18
N LYS A 122 -36.52 -8.32 -19.79
CA LYS A 122 -37.36 -9.06 -20.74
C LYS A 122 -38.41 -8.10 -21.31
N GLN A 123 -38.66 -8.23 -22.62
CA GLN A 123 -39.55 -7.33 -23.38
C GLN A 123 -41.00 -7.30 -22.87
N GLU A 124 -41.39 -8.31 -22.07
CA GLU A 124 -42.69 -8.41 -21.40
C GLU A 124 -42.86 -7.38 -20.28
N GLU A 125 -41.79 -6.98 -19.58
CA GLU A 125 -41.86 -5.98 -18.48
C GLU A 125 -41.97 -4.53 -18.97
N ILE A 126 -41.72 -4.28 -20.26
CA ILE A 126 -41.78 -2.95 -20.87
C ILE A 126 -43.21 -2.59 -21.29
N ARG A 127 -44.08 -3.59 -21.49
CA ARG A 127 -45.44 -3.37 -22.02
C ARG A 127 -46.51 -3.06 -20.96
N SER A 128 -46.15 -3.05 -19.68
CA SER A 128 -47.09 -2.86 -18.56
C SER A 128 -47.00 -1.49 -17.88
N GLN A 129 -46.43 -0.47 -18.54
CA GLN A 129 -46.45 0.93 -18.10
C GLN A 129 -47.23 1.80 -19.06
#